data_AF-A0A965NAV3-F1
#
_entry.id   AF-A0A965NAV3-F1
#
_cell.length_a   1.000
_cell.length_b   1.000
_cell.length_c   1.000
_cell.angle_alpha   90.00
_cell.angle_beta   90.00
_cell.angle_gamma   90.00
#
_symmetry.space_group_name_H-M   'P 1'
#
loop_
_entity.id
_entity.type
_entity.pdbx_description
1 polymer ?
#
loop_
_entity_poly.entity_id
_entity_poly.type
_entity_poly.pdbx_seq_one_letter_code
_entity_poly.pdbx_strand_id
1 'polypeptide(L)' 'MAELGDNQSENTWPLVKFQFQVKIDDKELLFSEVTGLSSETQVIEYRAGHNTLYSVVKMPGIKKFTNVVFKKGNFKND' A
#
# COMPACT_ATOMS: atom_id res chain seq x y z
N MET A 1 17.25 1.58 -17.96
CA MET A 1 16.35 0.46 -18.29
C MET A 1 16.02 -0.22 -16.98
N ALA A 2 14.75 -0.25 -16.58
CA ALA A 2 14.33 -0.88 -15.33
C ALA A 2 14.39 -2.40 -15.53
N GLU A 3 15.17 -3.08 -14.69
CA GLU A 3 15.29 -4.53 -14.70
C GLU A 3 13.98 -5.13 -14.19
N LEU A 4 13.30 -5.88 -15.08
CA LEU A 4 12.09 -6.63 -14.78
C LEU A 4 12.42 -7.67 -13.70
N GLY A 5 11.76 -7.56 -12.55
CA GLY A 5 11.97 -8.40 -11.36
C GLY A 5 11.45 -9.84 -11.48
N ASP A 6 11.80 -10.54 -12.56
CA ASP A 6 11.35 -11.90 -12.87
C ASP A 6 12.27 -13.01 -12.30
N ASN A 7 13.36 -12.66 -11.61
CA ASN A 7 14.22 -13.65 -10.95
C ASN A 7 14.59 -13.19 -9.54
N GLN A 8 13.74 -13.50 -8.57
CA GLN A 8 14.04 -13.31 -7.17
C GLN A 8 15.07 -14.35 -6.72
N SER A 9 16.23 -13.91 -6.22
CA SER A 9 17.27 -14.81 -5.71
C SER A 9 16.76 -15.66 -4.54
N GLU A 10 17.20 -16.92 -4.47
CA GLU A 10 16.84 -17.96 -3.48
C GLU A 10 16.93 -17.51 -2.00
N ASN A 11 17.61 -16.40 -1.72
CA ASN A 11 17.74 -15.82 -0.40
C ASN A 11 17.31 -14.33 -0.43
N THR A 12 16.00 -14.11 -0.34
CA THR A 12 15.42 -12.76 -0.27
C THR A 12 15.65 -12.17 1.12
N TRP A 13 16.61 -11.25 1.23
CA TRP A 13 16.79 -10.45 2.44
C TRP A 13 15.78 -9.29 2.46
N PRO A 14 15.18 -8.97 3.62
CA PRO A 14 14.31 -7.80 3.74
C PRO A 14 15.05 -6.53 3.32
N LEU A 15 14.42 -5.72 2.47
CA LEU A 15 14.97 -4.43 2.07
C LEU A 15 14.91 -3.43 3.22
N VAL A 16 15.88 -2.51 3.23
CA VAL A 16 15.93 -1.41 4.20
C VAL A 16 14.92 -0.33 3.84
N LYS A 17 14.24 0.23 4.84
CA LYS A 17 13.18 1.25 4.62
C LYS A 17 13.71 2.62 4.20
N PHE A 18 14.99 2.93 4.43
CA PHE A 18 15.52 4.29 4.28
C PHE A 18 15.98 4.64 2.85
N GLN A 19 16.20 3.65 1.98
CA GLN A 19 16.61 3.89 0.60
C GLN A 19 15.41 3.75 -0.33
N PHE A 20 14.86 4.88 -0.76
CA PHE A 20 13.75 4.92 -1.71
C PHE A 20 13.86 6.16 -2.58
N GLN A 21 13.22 6.09 -3.76
CA GLN A 21 13.10 7.18 -4.70
C GLN A 21 11.61 7.42 -4.95
N VAL A 22 11.20 8.68 -4.96
CA VAL A 22 9.81 9.05 -5.29
C VAL A 22 9.83 9.81 -6.61
N LYS A 23 9.15 9.27 -7.61
CA LYS A 23 8.93 9.91 -8.91
C LYS A 23 7.45 10.28 -9.01
N ILE A 24 7.19 11.58 -9.16
CA ILE A 24 5.84 12.11 -9.42
C ILE A 24 5.88 12.72 -10.83
N ASP A 25 5.09 12.15 -11.73
CA ASP A 25 5.17 12.41 -13.17
C ASP A 25 6.60 12.21 -13.70
N ASP A 26 7.22 13.25 -14.27
CA ASP A 26 8.59 13.23 -14.77
C ASP A 26 9.61 13.83 -13.80
N LYS A 27 9.20 14.20 -12.59
CA LYS A 27 10.07 14.83 -11.59
C LYS A 27 10.42 13.87 -10.47
N GLU A 28 11.70 13.84 -10.13
CA GLU A 28 12.21 13.13 -8.97
C GLU A 28 12.21 14.08 -7.77
N LEU A 29 11.54 13.66 -6.71
CA LEU A 29 11.38 14.44 -5.49
C LEU A 29 11.95 13.67 -4.30
N LEU A 30 12.66 14.39 -3.45
CA LEU A 30 13.29 13.85 -2.25
C LEU A 30 12.34 14.02 -1.07
N PHE A 31 12.01 12.92 -0.40
CA PHE A 31 11.19 12.89 0.81
C PHE A 31 11.92 12.16 1.93
N SER A 32 11.67 12.55 3.17
CA SER A 32 12.18 11.88 4.36
C SER A 32 11.32 10.70 4.77
N GLU A 33 10.01 10.77 4.50
CA GLU A 33 9.07 9.70 4.83
C GLU A 33 7.93 9.65 3.80
N VAL A 34 7.55 8.43 3.40
CA VAL A 34 6.36 8.14 2.59
C VAL A 34 5.55 7.08 3.31
N THR A 35 4.29 7.38 3.61
CA THR A 35 3.36 6.46 4.28
C THR A 35 1.98 6.49 3.63
N GLY A 36 1.11 5.55 4.01
CA GLY A 36 -0.27 5.52 3.53
C GLY A 36 -0.48 4.74 2.23
N LEU A 37 0.54 4.03 1.72
CA LEU A 37 0.39 3.12 0.59
C LEU A 37 -0.22 1.77 1.03
N SER A 38 -1.41 1.82 1.62
CA SER A 38 -2.19 0.65 2.02
C SER A 38 -3.55 0.64 1.33
N SER A 39 -4.03 -0.56 1.00
CA SER A 39 -5.39 -0.79 0.54
C SER A 39 -6.05 -1.78 1.47
N GLU A 40 -7.26 -1.45 1.92
CA GLU A 40 -8.06 -2.28 2.80
C GLU A 40 -9.36 -2.64 2.11
N THR A 41 -9.76 -3.91 2.18
CA THR A 41 -11.07 -4.33 1.66
C THR A 41 -12.08 -4.28 2.80
N GLN A 42 -13.11 -3.45 2.67
CA GLN A 42 -14.17 -3.41 3.67
C GLN A 42 -14.96 -4.72 3.61
N VAL A 43 -15.05 -5.43 4.73
CA VAL A 43 -15.85 -6.65 4.82
C VAL A 43 -17.32 -6.27 5.00
N ILE A 44 -18.18 -6.82 4.14
CA ILE A 44 -19.64 -6.73 4.27
C ILE A 44 -20.09 -7.98 5.01
N GLU A 45 -20.74 -7.77 6.16
CA GLU A 45 -21.28 -8.85 6.99
C GLU A 45 -22.77 -9.01 6.70
N TYR A 46 -23.16 -10.20 6.25
CA TYR A 46 -24.55 -10.54 5.97
C TYR A 46 -24.99 -11.75 6.77
N ARG A 47 -26.18 -11.64 7.37
CA ARG A 47 -26.84 -12.73 8.09
C ARG A 47 -28.24 -12.95 7.51
N ALA A 48 -28.42 -14.06 6.80
CA ALA A 48 -29.75 -14.49 6.40
C ALA A 48 -30.48 -15.15 7.58
N GLY A 49 -31.73 -14.74 7.83
CA GLY A 49 -32.56 -15.28 8.91
C GLY A 49 -32.93 -16.77 8.78
N HIS A 50 -32.77 -17.33 7.57
CA HIS A 50 -33.02 -18.74 7.27
C HIS A 50 -31.73 -19.56 7.06
N ASN A 51 -30.57 -19.03 7.45
CA ASN A 51 -29.30 -19.75 7.33
C ASN A 51 -29.18 -20.84 8.43
N THR A 52 -29.08 -22.10 8.02
CA THR A 52 -28.96 -23.27 8.91
C THR A 52 -27.69 -23.25 9.76
N LEU A 53 -26.65 -22.54 9.33
CA LEU A 53 -25.37 -22.45 10.02
C LEU A 53 -25.29 -21.31 11.05
N TYR A 54 -26.35 -20.48 11.20
CA TYR A 54 -26.43 -19.34 12.14
C TYR A 54 -25.23 -18.39 12.16
N SER A 55 -24.37 -18.44 11.14
CA SER A 55 -23.08 -17.75 11.08
C SER A 55 -23.15 -16.53 10.15
N VAL A 56 -22.33 -15.53 10.44
CA VAL A 56 -22.19 -14.31 9.63
C VAL A 56 -21.37 -14.63 8.38
N VAL A 57 -21.90 -14.34 7.20
CA VAL A 57 -21.18 -14.45 5.94
C VAL A 57 -20.38 -13.18 5.74
N LYS A 58 -19.06 -13.32 5.63
CA LYS A 58 -18.13 -12.22 5.36
C LYS A 58 -17.86 -12.17 3.86
N MET A 59 -18.41 -11.17 3.18
CA MET A 59 -18.15 -10.92 1.77
C MET A 59 -17.17 -9.76 1.60
N PRO A 60 -16.18 -9.86 0.71
CA PRO A 60 -15.31 -8.74 0.40
C PRO A 60 -16.14 -7.65 -0.30
N GLY A 61 -16.17 -6.46 0.29
CA GLY A 61 -16.84 -5.28 -0.25
C GLY A 61 -15.89 -4.36 -1.02
N ILE A 62 -16.11 -3.05 -0.86
CA ILE A 62 -15.36 -2.02 -1.59
C ILE A 62 -13.93 -1.93 -1.06
N LYS A 63 -12.95 -1.85 -1.97
CA LYS A 63 -11.56 -1.53 -1.66
C LYS A 63 -11.46 -0.05 -1.28
N LYS A 64 -11.07 0.23 -0.05
CA LYS A 64 -10.70 1.56 0.41
C LYS A 64 -9.19 1.73 0.24
N PHE A 65 -8.81 2.92 -0.18
CA PHE A 65 -7.42 3.35 -0.27
C PHE A 65 -7.17 4.41 0.79
N THR A 66 -6.06 4.29 1.49
CA THR A 66 -5.64 5.30 2.46
C THR A 66 -4.99 6.47 1.73
N ASN A 67 -5.06 7.66 2.32
CA ASN A 67 -4.36 8.83 1.80
C ASN A 67 -2.85 8.64 1.93
N VAL A 68 -2.12 8.92 0.85
CA VAL A 68 -0.66 8.89 0.85
C VAL A 68 -0.14 10.19 1.48
N VAL A 69 0.77 10.06 2.46
CA VAL A 69 1.36 11.18 3.18
C VAL A 69 2.85 11.21 2.92
N PHE A 70 3.33 12.36 2.46
CA PHE A 70 4.73 12.65 2.20
C PHE A 70 5.25 13.67 3.21
N LYS A 71 6.42 13.42 3.80
CA LYS A 71 7.11 14.38 4.67
C LYS A 71 8.45 14.76 4.08
N LYS A 72 8.73 16.06 4.01
CA LYS A 72 9.99 16.65 3.53
C LYS A 72 10.43 17.77 4.47
N GLY A 73 11.73 17.97 4.63
CA GLY A 73 12.28 19.16 5.28
C GLY A 73 12.17 20.39 4.37
N ASN A 74 12.07 21.58 4.96
CA ASN A 74 12.08 22.83 4.19
C ASN A 74 13.51 23.17 3.78
N PHE A 75 13.72 23.49 2.49
CA PHE A 75 14.99 24.00 1.98
C PHE A 75 14.81 25.41 1.45
N LYS A 76 15.85 26.24 1.55
CA LYS A 76 15.79 27.69 1.30
C LYS A 76 15.39 28.08 -0.13
N ASN A 77 15.50 27.16 -1.10
CA ASN A 77 15.25 27.38 -2.53
C ASN A 77 14.47 26.22 -3.17
N ASP A 78 13.68 25.50 -2.39
CA ASP A 78 12.80 24.43 -2.88
C ASP A 78 11.42 24.95 -3.30
#